data_AF-A0A7Y2UCU1-F1
#
_entry.id   AF-A0A7Y2UCU1-F1
#
_cell.length_a   1.000
_cell.length_b   1.000
_cell.length_c   1.000
_cell.angle_alpha   90.00
_cell.angle_beta   90.00
_cell.angle_gamma   90.00
#
_symmetry.space_group_name_H-M   'P 1'
#
loop_
_entity.id
_entity.type
_entity.pdbx_description
1 polymer ?
#
loop_
_entity_poly.entity_id
_entity_poly.type
_entity_poly.pdbx_seq_one_letter_code
_entity_poly.pdbx_strand_id
1 'polypeptide(L)' 'MFKKADFFFLVAVLISFFVSGYLWFNGQRMEGIFTAIWVPSILGIGIYFKLISMEARNK' A
#
# COMPACT_ATOMS: atom_id res chain seq x y z
N MET A 1 15.76 -4.36 -10.39
CA MET A 1 15.17 -5.66 -10.04
C MET A 1 14.23 -5.46 -8.86
N PHE A 2 12.97 -5.89 -8.97
CA PHE A 2 12.01 -5.84 -7.86
C PHE A 2 12.59 -6.59 -6.66
N LYS A 3 12.81 -5.88 -5.56
CA LYS A 3 13.27 -6.52 -4.32
C LYS A 3 12.07 -7.21 -3.68
N LYS A 4 12.30 -8.28 -2.90
CA LYS A 4 11.24 -8.95 -2.12
C LYS A 4 10.40 -7.96 -1.27
N ALA A 5 11.01 -6.85 -0.84
CA ALA A 5 10.32 -5.76 -0.15
C ALA A 5 9.24 -5.06 -1.00
N ASP A 6 9.50 -4.83 -2.29
CA ASP A 6 8.51 -4.22 -3.21
C ASP A 6 7.26 -5.10 -3.31
N PHE A 7 7.46 -6.43 -3.31
CA PHE A 7 6.36 -7.40 -3.33
C PHE A 7 5.52 -7.36 -2.04
N PHE A 8 6.15 -7.20 -0.88
CA PHE A 8 5.43 -7.02 0.40
C PHE A 8 4.52 -5.79 0.37
N PHE A 9 5.01 -4.66 -0.11
CA PHE A 9 4.21 -3.43 -0.22
C PHE A 9 3.07 -3.57 -1.23
N LEU A 10 3.33 -4.19 -2.38
CA LEU A 10 2.29 -4.43 -3.40
C LEU A 10 1.19 -5.36 -2.89
N VAL A 11 1.54 -6.43 -2.17
CA VAL A 11 0.55 -7.33 -1.54
C VAL A 11 -0.26 -6.61 -0.47
N ALA A 12 0.39 -5.79 0.38
CA ALA A 12 -0.32 -5.00 1.40
C ALA A 12 -1.32 -4.01 0.78
N VAL A 13 -0.95 -3.37 -0.33
CA VAL A 13 -1.81 -2.50 -1.12
C VAL A 13 -3.00 -3.26 -1.69
N LEU A 14 -2.77 -4.45 -2.24
CA LEU A 14 -3.80 -5.32 -2.79
C LEU A 14 -4.83 -5.68 -1.71
N ILE A 15 -4.35 -6.12 -0.54
CA ILE A 15 -5.20 -6.48 0.61
C ILE A 15 -6.03 -5.28 1.07
N SER A 16 -5.41 -4.11 1.21
CA SER A 16 -6.11 -2.88 1.61
C SER A 16 -7.21 -2.50 0.62
N PHE A 17 -6.95 -2.62 -0.68
CA PHE A 17 -7.93 -2.38 -1.73
C PHE A 17 -9.12 -3.35 -1.66
N PHE A 18 -8.86 -4.65 -1.49
CA PHE A 18 -9.94 -5.65 -1.36
C PHE A 18 -10.77 -5.43 -0.09
N VAL A 19 -10.14 -5.09 1.03
CA VAL A 19 -10.82 -4.78 2.28
C VAL A 19 -11.73 -3.56 2.12
N SER A 20 -11.22 -2.49 1.49
CA SER A 20 -12.01 -1.29 1.20
C SER A 20 -13.22 -1.60 0.31
N GLY A 21 -13.01 -2.36 -0.77
CA GLY A 21 -14.10 -2.82 -1.64
C GLY A 21 -15.12 -3.66 -0.89
N TYR A 22 -14.66 -4.62 -0.07
CA TYR A 22 -15.53 -5.46 0.75
C TYR A 22 -16.40 -4.65 1.71
N LEU A 23 -15.81 -3.70 2.45
CA LEU A 23 -16.53 -2.80 3.37
C LEU A 23 -17.56 -1.95 2.63
N TRP A 24 -17.20 -1.40 1.47
CA TRP A 24 -18.09 -0.59 0.64
C TRP A 24 -19.34 -1.37 0.19
N PHE A 25 -19.17 -2.60 -0.30
CA PHE A 25 -20.28 -3.43 -0.74
C PHE A 25 -21.11 -4.03 0.40
N ASN A 26 -20.56 -4.15 1.61
CA ASN A 26 -21.31 -4.56 2.81
C ASN A 26 -22.12 -3.41 3.46
N GLY A 27 -22.10 -2.21 2.88
CA GLY A 27 -22.84 -1.04 3.40
C GLY A 27 -22.08 -0.20 4.43
N GLN A 28 -20.88 -0.62 4.83
CA GLN A 28 -19.97 0.12 5.71
C GLN A 28 -19.16 1.15 4.92
N ARG A 29 -19.86 2.16 4.39
CA ARG A 29 -19.28 3.13 3.45
C ARG A 29 -18.21 4.03 4.08
N MET A 30 -18.38 4.43 5.34
CA MET A 30 -17.42 5.30 6.03
C MET A 30 -16.09 4.58 6.26
N GLU A 31 -16.16 3.34 6.72
CA GLU A 31 -15.02 2.46 6.96
C GLU A 31 -14.35 2.07 5.63
N GLY A 32 -15.14 1.84 4.58
CA GLY A 32 -14.66 1.62 3.22
C GLY A 32 -13.86 2.81 2.67
N ILE A 33 -14.33 4.04 2.86
CA ILE A 33 -13.60 5.26 2.46
C ILE A 33 -12.34 5.45 3.29
N PHE A 34 -12.42 5.25 4.61
CA PHE A 34 -11.26 5.39 5.50
C PHE A 34 -10.14 4.42 5.10
N THR A 35 -10.49 3.16 4.82
CA THR A 35 -9.54 2.15 4.34
C THR A 35 -9.05 2.41 2.91
N ALA A 36 -9.87 3.04 2.05
CA ALA A 36 -9.43 3.46 0.71
C ALA A 36 -8.27 4.47 0.75
N ILE A 37 -8.23 5.35 1.76
CA ILE A 37 -7.15 6.34 1.94
C ILE A 37 -5.82 5.65 2.33
N TRP A 38 -5.88 4.45 2.89
CA TRP A 38 -4.69 3.71 3.28
C TRP A 38 -3.96 3.14 2.07
N VAL A 39 -4.66 2.85 0.97
CA VAL A 39 -4.08 2.35 -0.29
C VAL A 39 -2.96 3.25 -0.83
N PRO A 40 -3.17 4.55 -1.11
CA PRO A 40 -2.10 5.45 -1.56
C PRO A 40 -1.04 5.69 -0.47
N SER A 41 -1.41 5.60 0.81
CA SER A 41 -0.47 5.79 1.94
C SER A 41 0.56 4.65 2.01
N ILE A 42 0.12 3.39 1.88
CA ILE A 42 1.01 2.22 1.86
C ILE A 42 1.92 2.26 0.63
N LEU A 43 1.37 2.64 -0.53
CA LEU A 43 2.14 2.85 -1.77
C LEU A 43 3.23 3.92 -1.58
N GLY A 44 2.87 5.06 -0.99
CA GLY A 44 3.82 6.15 -0.71
C GLY A 44 4.96 5.71 0.21
N ILE A 45 4.65 4.97 1.28
CA ILE A 45 5.65 4.40 2.18
C ILE A 45 6.55 3.41 1.45
N GLY A 46 5.98 2.53 0.61
CA GLY A 46 6.77 1.58 -0.18
C GLY A 46 7.75 2.26 -1.13
N ILE A 47 7.32 3.33 -1.80
CA ILE A 47 8.18 4.15 -2.67
C ILE A 47 9.28 4.83 -1.86
N TYR A 48 8.94 5.41 -0.71
CA TYR A 48 9.91 6.06 0.18
C TYR A 48 11.02 5.10 0.65
N PHE A 49 10.66 3.90 1.11
CA PHE A 49 11.63 2.87 1.48
C PHE A 49 12.51 2.44 0.31
N LYS A 50 11.93 2.33 -0.90
CA LYS A 50 12.68 2.02 -2.11
C LYS A 50 13.69 3.12 -2.44
N LEU A 51 13.30 4.39 -2.31
CA LEU A 51 14.16 5.55 -2.54
C LEU A 51 15.34 5.56 -1.56
N ILE A 52 15.09 5.34 -0.26
CA ILE A 52 16.14 5.22 0.76
C ILE A 52 17.08 4.06 0.44
N SER A 53 16.55 2.89 0.06
CA SER A 53 17.38 1.72 -0.28
C SER A 53 18.19 1.91 -1.58
N MET A 54 17.79 2.85 -2.44
CA MET A 54 18.54 3.23 -3.63
C MET A 54 19.66 4.21 -3.26
N GLU A 55 19.33 5.24 -2.48
CA GLU A 55 20.31 6.23 -1.98
C GLU A 55 21.42 5.59 -1.15
N ALA A 56 21.07 4.65 -0.25
CA ALA A 56 22.04 3.92 0.57
C ALA A 56 22.98 3.00 -0.23
N ARG A 57 22.69 2.72 -1.50
CA ARG A 57 23.56 1.95 -2.40
C ARG A 57 24.43 2.81 -3.31
N ASN A 58 24.12 4.11 -3.42
CA ASN A 58 24.88 5.09 -4.19
C ASN A 58 26.00 5.75 -3.36
N LYS A 59 26.03 5.50 -2.05
CA LYS A 59 27.16 5.79 -1.15
C LYS A 59 28.00 4.53 -0.96
#